data_AF-M3I3T6-F1
#
_entry.id   AF-M3I3T6-F1
#
_cell.length_a   1.000
_cell.length_b   1.000
_cell.length_c   1.000
_cell.angle_alpha   90.00
_cell.angle_beta   90.00
_cell.angle_gamma   90.00
#
_symmetry.space_group_name_H-M   'P 1'
#
loop_
_entity.id
_entity.type
_entity.pdbx_description
1 polymer ?
#
loop_
_entity_poly.entity_id
_entity_poly.type
_entity_poly.pdbx_seq_one_letter_code
_entity_poly.pdbx_strand_id
1 'polypeptide(L)'
;MRQHPISGDIIKLKNELNELEKMDIKPQEAIMSAAQFSALASAVKERGTKASGYFSAVFDNEDYYANVSAYLSQILLEISLKSEKNGISTAANQKLQVAAKNIKDITELLQAQSAIMQKYKRRSFFDKDAARLRAVKKQLAELLKTQTRLDKILKTQASIISNVILGEFKMAYKFLLYSVFLAKSRGDQLLLAEIISVCDKIAAMIEPVFSSQSLQTGELVCHYLVYELRELKDDLIN
;
A
#
# COMPACT_ATOMS: atom_id res chain seq x y z
N MET A 1 -22.66 -8.49 28.56
CA MET A 1 -21.62 -8.35 27.52
C MET A 1 -20.35 -7.86 28.19
N ARG A 2 -19.32 -8.72 28.27
CA ARG A 2 -17.99 -8.32 28.76
C ARG A 2 -17.46 -7.20 27.86
N GLN A 3 -16.81 -6.18 28.43
CA GLN A 3 -16.13 -5.15 27.65
C GLN A 3 -15.19 -5.87 26.67
N HIS A 4 -15.36 -5.62 25.38
CA HIS A 4 -14.49 -6.19 24.35
C HIS A 4 -13.04 -5.73 24.62
N PRO A 5 -12.00 -6.56 24.34
CA PRO A 5 -10.58 -6.22 24.57
C PRO A 5 -10.07 -4.97 23.85
N ILE A 6 -10.90 -4.41 22.95
CA ILE A 6 -10.68 -3.25 22.09
C ILE A 6 -10.00 -2.08 22.81
N SER A 7 -10.28 -1.84 24.10
CA SER A 7 -9.64 -0.75 24.84
C SER A 7 -8.13 -0.92 25.01
N GLY A 8 -7.64 -2.15 25.24
CA GLY A 8 -6.21 -2.41 25.40
C GLY A 8 -5.46 -2.25 24.08
N ASP A 9 -6.04 -2.75 22.99
CA ASP A 9 -5.47 -2.66 21.64
C ASP A 9 -5.40 -1.21 21.16
N ILE A 10 -6.44 -0.40 21.44
CA ILE A 10 -6.44 1.04 21.15
C ILE A 10 -5.32 1.76 21.90
N ILE A 11 -5.07 1.42 23.17
CA ILE A 11 -4.01 2.08 23.97
C ILE A 11 -2.64 1.73 23.40
N LYS A 12 -2.39 0.45 23.10
CA LYS A 12 -1.14 0.01 22.49
C LYS A 12 -0.87 0.74 21.18
N LEU A 13 -1.86 0.77 20.29
CA LEU A 13 -1.73 1.44 19.00
C LEU A 13 -1.56 2.96 19.15
N LYS A 14 -2.25 3.61 20.10
CA LYS A 14 -2.02 5.04 20.40
C LYS A 14 -0.56 5.31 20.80
N ASN A 15 0.05 4.43 21.60
CA ASN A 15 1.44 4.57 21.99
C ASN A 15 2.38 4.38 20.80
N GLU A 16 2.15 3.38 19.95
CA GLU A 16 2.92 3.17 18.73
C GLU A 16 2.82 4.38 17.78
N LEU A 17 1.62 4.95 17.61
CA LEU A 17 1.41 6.18 16.83
C LEU A 17 2.16 7.37 17.42
N ASN A 18 2.21 7.51 18.74
CA ASN A 18 2.96 8.60 19.37
C ASN A 18 4.47 8.51 19.05
N GLU A 19 5.04 7.31 19.06
CA GLU A 19 6.46 7.13 18.72
C GLU A 19 6.73 7.43 17.24
N LEU A 20 5.84 7.01 16.34
CA LEU A 20 5.97 7.30 14.90
C LEU A 20 5.81 8.80 14.60
N GLU A 21 4.91 9.50 15.29
CA GLU A 21 4.73 10.95 15.13
C GLU A 21 5.95 11.74 15.63
N LYS A 22 6.68 11.24 16.64
CA LYS A 22 7.92 11.87 17.13
C LYS A 22 9.06 11.81 16.12
N MET A 23 9.01 10.89 15.15
CA MET A 23 10.04 10.78 14.12
C MET A 23 10.04 11.98 13.14
N ASP A 24 9.02 12.85 13.19
CA ASP A 24 8.85 14.07 12.36
C ASP A 24 9.13 13.85 10.86
N ILE A 25 8.74 12.67 10.35
CA ILE A 25 8.92 12.33 8.95
C ILE A 25 7.94 13.17 8.12
N LYS A 26 8.47 13.93 7.18
CA LYS A 26 7.67 14.83 6.33
C LYS A 26 7.36 14.17 4.98
N PRO A 27 6.18 14.46 4.41
CA PRO A 27 5.89 14.07 3.03
C PRO A 27 6.97 14.62 2.10
N GLN A 28 7.30 13.84 1.07
CA GLN A 28 8.23 14.28 0.03
C GLN A 28 7.42 14.67 -1.21
N GLU A 29 7.82 15.75 -1.88
CA GLU A 29 7.28 16.07 -3.19
C GLU A 29 7.66 14.98 -4.19
N ALA A 30 6.78 14.76 -5.17
CA ALA A 30 7.02 13.79 -6.21
C ALA A 30 8.32 14.11 -6.96
N ILE A 31 9.22 13.12 -7.10
CA ILE A 31 10.50 13.30 -7.81
C ILE A 31 10.34 13.58 -9.31
N MET A 32 9.14 13.33 -9.85
CA MET A 32 8.77 13.62 -11.23
C MET A 32 7.26 13.87 -11.34
N SER A 33 6.87 14.65 -12.33
CA SER A 33 5.48 14.88 -12.71
C SER A 33 4.85 13.66 -13.40
N ALA A 34 3.52 13.60 -13.44
CA ALA A 34 2.79 12.58 -14.19
C ALA A 34 3.14 12.57 -15.69
N ALA A 35 3.39 13.74 -16.29
CA ALA A 35 3.78 13.85 -17.70
C ALA A 35 5.18 13.25 -17.95
N GLN A 36 6.15 13.54 -17.08
CA GLN A 36 7.49 12.94 -17.16
C GLN A 36 7.43 11.43 -16.97
N PHE A 37 6.63 10.96 -16.01
CA PHE A 37 6.43 9.54 -15.78
C PHE A 37 5.77 8.84 -16.97
N SER A 38 4.71 9.42 -17.54
CA SER A 38 4.03 8.85 -18.72
C SER A 38 4.97 8.74 -19.92
N ALA A 39 5.78 9.78 -20.19
CA ALA A 39 6.79 9.72 -21.24
C ALA A 39 7.84 8.63 -20.97
N LEU A 40 8.26 8.45 -19.71
CA LEU A 40 9.18 7.39 -19.31
C LEU A 40 8.56 5.99 -19.51
N ALA A 41 7.33 5.77 -19.06
CA ALA A 41 6.61 4.50 -19.20
C ALA A 41 6.44 4.13 -20.69
N SER A 42 5.95 5.04 -21.52
CA SER A 42 5.82 4.82 -22.96
C SER A 42 7.17 4.50 -23.62
N ALA A 43 8.23 5.24 -23.28
CA ALA A 43 9.57 4.98 -23.81
C ALA A 43 10.12 3.61 -23.37
N VAL A 44 9.79 3.14 -22.16
CA VAL A 44 10.16 1.80 -21.69
C VAL A 44 9.35 0.72 -22.42
N LYS A 45 8.05 0.90 -22.64
CA LYS A 45 7.21 -0.04 -23.40
C LYS A 45 7.66 -0.17 -24.87
N GLU A 46 7.89 0.95 -25.54
CA GLU A 46 8.35 0.97 -26.95
C GLU A 46 9.73 0.33 -27.14
N ARG A 47 10.64 0.52 -26.18
CA ARG A 47 12.00 -0.07 -26.22
C ARG A 47 12.06 -1.46 -25.58
N GLY A 48 11.01 -1.87 -24.88
CA GLY A 48 10.96 -2.97 -23.91
C GLY A 48 10.88 -4.37 -24.50
N THR A 49 10.81 -4.49 -25.83
CA THR A 49 10.80 -5.79 -26.53
C THR A 49 12.07 -6.06 -27.34
N LYS A 50 12.94 -5.06 -27.51
CA LYS A 50 14.25 -5.26 -28.17
C LYS A 50 15.27 -5.69 -27.15
N ALA A 51 15.42 -7.01 -26.97
CA ALA A 51 16.35 -7.70 -26.07
C ALA A 51 17.58 -6.84 -25.75
N SER A 52 17.48 -6.03 -24.70
CA SER A 52 18.67 -5.33 -24.26
C SER A 52 19.53 -6.39 -23.59
N GLY A 53 20.76 -6.59 -24.06
CA GLY A 53 21.74 -7.47 -23.41
C GLY A 53 22.04 -7.13 -21.94
N TYR A 54 21.36 -6.11 -21.38
CA TYR A 54 21.38 -5.72 -19.98
C TYR A 54 20.92 -6.83 -19.02
N PHE A 55 20.07 -7.76 -19.46
CA PHE A 55 19.56 -8.87 -18.64
C PHE A 55 19.75 -10.25 -19.28
N SER A 56 20.58 -10.37 -20.32
CA SER A 56 20.82 -11.66 -20.98
C SER A 56 21.30 -12.73 -20.00
N ALA A 57 22.18 -12.36 -19.06
CA ALA A 57 22.65 -13.26 -18.00
C ALA A 57 21.53 -13.77 -17.06
N VAL A 58 20.39 -13.07 -16.99
CA VAL A 58 19.24 -13.46 -16.17
C VAL A 58 18.27 -14.34 -16.96
N PHE A 59 18.01 -13.99 -18.22
CA PHE A 59 16.95 -14.60 -19.03
C PHE A 59 17.41 -15.72 -19.97
N ASP A 60 18.67 -15.72 -20.42
CA ASP A 60 19.16 -16.60 -21.48
C ASP A 60 19.83 -17.89 -20.92
N ASN A 61 19.69 -18.16 -19.62
CA ASN A 61 20.27 -19.31 -18.93
C ASN A 61 19.22 -20.44 -18.73
N GLU A 62 19.66 -21.68 -18.56
CA GLU A 62 18.85 -22.82 -18.11
C GLU A 62 18.19 -22.54 -16.75
N ASP A 63 18.92 -21.89 -15.83
CA ASP A 63 18.40 -21.47 -14.52
C ASP A 63 17.59 -20.16 -14.55
N TYR A 64 16.99 -19.79 -15.69
CA TYR A 64 16.29 -18.50 -15.85
C TYR A 64 15.26 -18.25 -14.73
N TYR A 65 14.47 -19.26 -14.34
CA TYR A 65 13.43 -19.09 -13.33
C TYR A 65 14.05 -18.59 -12.01
N ALA A 66 15.08 -19.29 -11.50
CA ALA A 66 15.76 -18.91 -10.26
C ALA A 66 16.39 -17.52 -10.36
N ASN A 67 17.01 -17.19 -11.50
CA ASN A 67 17.62 -15.89 -11.72
C ASN A 67 16.59 -14.76 -11.76
N VAL A 68 15.44 -15.00 -12.41
CA VAL A 68 14.34 -14.04 -12.48
C VAL A 68 13.70 -13.85 -11.10
N SER A 69 13.39 -14.93 -10.38
CA SER A 69 12.84 -14.88 -9.02
C SER A 69 13.79 -14.15 -8.04
N ALA A 70 15.10 -14.37 -8.17
CA ALA A 70 16.09 -13.65 -7.36
C ALA A 70 16.07 -12.15 -7.66
N TYR A 71 15.96 -11.75 -8.93
CA TYR A 71 15.89 -10.34 -9.32
C TYR A 71 14.56 -9.68 -8.91
N LEU A 72 13.44 -10.40 -9.02
CA LEU A 72 12.14 -9.98 -8.49
C LEU A 72 12.22 -9.71 -6.98
N SER A 73 12.88 -10.59 -6.24
CA SER A 73 13.15 -10.40 -4.80
C SER A 73 14.06 -9.19 -4.55
N GLN A 74 15.06 -8.98 -5.40
CA GLN A 74 15.98 -7.83 -5.31
C GLN A 74 15.24 -6.50 -5.50
N ILE A 75 14.24 -6.42 -6.37
CA ILE A 75 13.42 -5.20 -6.54
C ILE A 75 12.76 -4.81 -5.21
N LEU A 76 12.13 -5.77 -4.52
CA LEU A 76 11.49 -5.52 -3.23
C LEU A 76 12.51 -5.15 -2.14
N LEU A 77 13.67 -5.81 -2.13
CA LEU A 77 14.76 -5.51 -1.20
C LEU A 77 15.30 -4.09 -1.41
N GLU A 78 15.52 -3.69 -2.66
CA GLU A 78 16.03 -2.36 -3.01
C GLU A 78 15.06 -1.25 -2.59
N ILE A 79 13.75 -1.45 -2.82
CA ILE A 79 12.70 -0.56 -2.33
C ILE A 79 12.76 -0.46 -0.80
N SER A 80 12.91 -1.59 -0.10
CA SER A 80 13.01 -1.60 1.36
C SER A 80 14.22 -0.83 1.86
N LEU A 81 15.41 -1.11 1.33
CA LEU A 81 16.66 -0.46 1.75
C LEU A 81 16.65 1.03 1.47
N LYS A 82 16.14 1.46 0.30
CA LYS A 82 16.02 2.87 -0.04
C LYS A 82 14.96 3.58 0.80
N SER A 83 13.87 2.90 1.15
CA SER A 83 12.86 3.43 2.08
C SER A 83 13.43 3.60 3.49
N GLU A 84 14.22 2.63 3.97
CA GLU A 84 14.86 2.69 5.29
C GLU A 84 15.87 3.84 5.39
N LYS A 85 16.62 4.10 4.31
CA LYS A 85 17.47 5.30 4.20
C LYS A 85 16.67 6.61 4.32
N ASN A 86 15.37 6.59 4.00
CA ASN A 86 14.44 7.70 4.19
C ASN A 86 13.66 7.62 5.52
N GLY A 87 14.10 6.76 6.46
CA GLY A 87 13.49 6.61 7.78
C GLY A 87 12.26 5.72 7.84
N ILE A 88 11.90 5.03 6.75
CA ILE A 88 10.69 4.19 6.65
C ILE A 88 11.05 2.71 6.58
N SER A 89 10.59 1.93 7.55
CA SER A 89 10.58 0.46 7.45
C SER A 89 9.33 0.00 6.72
N THR A 90 9.49 -0.67 5.58
CA THR A 90 8.38 -1.25 4.80
C THR A 90 7.62 -2.33 5.56
N ALA A 91 8.32 -3.13 6.38
CA ALA A 91 7.71 -4.13 7.25
C ALA A 91 6.87 -3.49 8.38
N ALA A 92 7.34 -2.38 8.96
CA ALA A 92 6.55 -1.63 9.94
C ALA A 92 5.33 -0.97 9.27
N ASN A 93 5.51 -0.40 8.08
CA ASN A 93 4.41 0.16 7.28
C ASN A 93 3.32 -0.88 7.01
N GLN A 94 3.68 -2.10 6.60
CA GLN A 94 2.71 -3.17 6.36
C GLN A 94 1.90 -3.51 7.62
N LYS A 95 2.55 -3.58 8.79
CA LYS A 95 1.84 -3.82 10.07
C LYS A 95 0.85 -2.69 10.39
N LEU A 96 1.23 -1.44 10.12
CA LEU A 96 0.35 -0.28 10.29
C LEU A 96 -0.85 -0.33 9.34
N GLN A 97 -0.67 -0.74 8.09
CA GLN A 97 -1.77 -0.93 7.13
C GLN A 97 -2.77 -1.99 7.62
N VAL A 98 -2.27 -3.13 8.12
CA VAL A 98 -3.13 -4.18 8.72
C VAL A 98 -3.91 -3.62 9.91
N ALA A 99 -3.26 -2.85 10.78
CA ALA A 99 -3.92 -2.21 11.90
C ALA A 99 -4.97 -1.19 11.46
N ALA A 100 -4.72 -0.42 10.40
CA ALA A 100 -5.67 0.54 9.84
C ALA A 100 -6.93 -0.13 9.33
N LYS A 101 -6.78 -1.24 8.59
CA LYS A 101 -7.91 -2.06 8.14
C LYS A 101 -8.73 -2.56 9.33
N ASN A 102 -8.08 -3.15 10.33
CA ASN A 102 -8.79 -3.65 11.52
C ASN A 102 -9.53 -2.54 12.27
N ILE A 103 -8.93 -1.36 12.43
CA ILE A 103 -9.56 -0.20 13.07
C ILE A 103 -10.77 0.26 12.27
N LYS A 104 -10.65 0.33 10.95
CA LYS A 104 -11.77 0.71 10.06
C LYS A 104 -12.93 -0.27 10.22
N ASP A 105 -12.66 -1.58 10.14
CA ASP A 105 -13.68 -2.63 10.28
C ASP A 105 -14.39 -2.55 11.65
N ILE A 106 -13.63 -2.38 12.74
CA ILE A 106 -14.19 -2.21 14.09
C ILE A 106 -15.01 -0.91 14.20
N THR A 107 -14.54 0.18 13.59
CA THR A 107 -15.21 1.48 13.60
C THR A 107 -16.56 1.39 12.89
N GLU A 108 -16.61 0.75 11.73
CA GLU A 108 -17.85 0.52 10.96
C GLU A 108 -18.86 -0.32 11.76
N LEU A 109 -18.41 -1.40 12.40
CA LEU A 109 -19.26 -2.23 13.25
C LEU A 109 -19.82 -1.44 14.45
N LEU A 110 -19.00 -0.61 15.11
CA LEU A 110 -19.43 0.22 16.24
C LEU A 110 -20.35 1.36 15.81
N GLN A 111 -20.15 1.93 14.62
CA GLN A 111 -21.08 2.92 14.03
C GLN A 111 -22.45 2.30 13.79
N ALA A 112 -22.49 1.12 13.17
CA ALA A 112 -23.74 0.38 12.95
C ALA A 112 -24.44 0.07 14.28
N GLN A 113 -23.70 -0.42 15.28
CA GLN A 113 -24.24 -0.70 16.61
C GLN A 113 -24.78 0.56 17.28
N SER A 114 -24.05 1.68 17.22
CA SER A 114 -24.47 2.98 17.78
C SER A 114 -25.76 3.48 17.13
N ALA A 115 -25.89 3.34 15.80
CA ALA A 115 -27.08 3.74 15.06
C ALA A 115 -28.30 2.89 15.47
N ILE A 116 -28.12 1.58 15.60
CA ILE A 116 -29.16 0.65 16.06
C ILE A 116 -29.60 1.01 17.50
N MET A 117 -28.65 1.21 18.41
CA MET A 117 -28.92 1.59 19.79
C MET A 117 -29.63 2.95 19.90
N GLN A 118 -29.31 3.92 19.04
CA GLN A 118 -30.02 5.19 18.97
C GLN A 118 -31.48 5.01 18.54
N LYS A 119 -31.75 4.14 17.56
CA LYS A 119 -33.10 3.82 17.11
C LYS A 119 -33.94 3.17 18.21
N TYR A 120 -33.36 2.25 18.99
CA TYR A 120 -34.04 1.59 20.11
C TYR A 120 -34.17 2.47 21.36
N LYS A 121 -33.19 3.34 21.64
CA LYS A 121 -33.30 4.33 22.73
C LYS A 121 -34.50 5.27 22.53
N ARG A 122 -34.79 5.68 21.29
CA ARG A 122 -36.02 6.45 20.99
C ARG A 122 -37.31 5.72 21.39
N ARG A 123 -37.25 4.39 21.62
CA ARG A 123 -38.37 3.52 21.99
C ARG A 123 -38.31 3.01 23.44
N SER A 124 -37.21 3.26 24.17
CA SER A 124 -36.92 2.69 25.50
C SER A 124 -36.78 3.80 26.55
N PHE A 125 -37.42 3.65 27.71
CA PHE A 125 -37.41 4.61 28.84
C PHE A 125 -36.29 4.35 29.88
N PHE A 126 -35.37 3.40 29.64
CA PHE A 126 -34.41 2.96 30.66
C PHE A 126 -33.05 3.69 30.62
N ASP A 127 -32.61 4.23 31.77
CA ASP A 127 -31.34 4.97 31.92
C ASP A 127 -30.07 4.16 31.62
N LYS A 128 -30.10 2.83 31.83
CA LYS A 128 -28.96 1.94 31.53
C LYS A 128 -28.59 1.93 30.04
N ASP A 129 -29.58 2.10 29.15
CA ASP A 129 -29.35 2.18 27.71
C ASP A 129 -28.68 3.50 27.31
N ALA A 130 -28.99 4.59 28.03
CA ALA A 130 -28.37 5.89 27.81
C ALA A 130 -26.89 5.89 28.21
N ALA A 131 -26.53 5.32 29.36
CA ALA A 131 -25.14 5.20 29.81
C ALA A 131 -24.30 4.34 28.85
N ARG A 132 -24.85 3.21 28.40
CA ARG A 132 -24.18 2.32 27.45
C ARG A 132 -23.97 2.97 26.09
N LEU A 133 -24.96 3.69 25.57
CA LEU A 133 -24.84 4.44 24.31
C LEU A 133 -23.76 5.53 24.40
N ARG A 134 -23.66 6.24 25.54
CA ARG A 134 -22.58 7.23 25.77
C ARG A 134 -21.20 6.56 25.74
N ALA A 135 -21.05 5.39 26.36
CA ALA A 135 -19.79 4.65 26.34
C ALA A 135 -19.36 4.24 24.91
N VAL A 136 -20.31 3.70 24.11
CA VAL A 136 -20.04 3.34 22.70
C VAL A 136 -19.68 4.57 21.87
N LYS A 137 -20.38 5.70 22.03
CA LYS A 137 -20.04 6.95 21.34
C LYS A 137 -18.65 7.47 21.71
N LYS A 138 -18.25 7.34 22.97
CA LYS A 138 -16.91 7.73 23.42
C LYS A 138 -15.83 6.86 22.75
N GLN A 139 -15.99 5.54 22.76
CA GLN A 139 -15.06 4.62 22.09
C GLN A 139 -14.97 4.89 20.58
N LEU A 140 -16.11 5.15 19.93
CA LEU A 140 -16.15 5.50 18.52
C LEU A 140 -15.38 6.78 18.22
N ALA A 141 -15.55 7.83 19.03
CA ALA A 141 -14.81 9.08 18.86
C ALA A 141 -13.30 8.88 19.03
N GLU A 142 -12.88 8.04 19.98
CA GLU A 142 -11.47 7.69 20.18
C GLU A 142 -10.90 6.89 19.00
N LEU A 143 -11.64 5.92 18.48
CA LEU A 143 -11.25 5.12 17.32
C LEU A 143 -11.11 5.97 16.06
N LEU A 144 -12.07 6.86 15.79
CA LEU A 144 -12.01 7.78 14.66
C LEU A 144 -10.79 8.70 14.73
N LYS A 145 -10.49 9.24 15.92
CA LYS A 145 -9.29 10.06 16.12
C LYS A 145 -8.01 9.26 15.85
N THR A 146 -7.95 8.02 16.32
CA THR A 146 -6.82 7.12 16.09
C THR A 146 -6.68 6.77 14.60
N GLN A 147 -7.80 6.49 13.91
CA GLN A 147 -7.83 6.21 12.48
C GLN A 147 -7.27 7.39 11.68
N THR A 148 -7.73 8.62 11.93
CA THR A 148 -7.22 9.81 11.24
C THR A 148 -5.70 10.01 11.41
N ARG A 149 -5.17 9.73 12.60
CA ARG A 149 -3.73 9.80 12.86
C ARG A 149 -2.97 8.74 12.07
N LEU A 150 -3.46 7.51 12.09
CA LEU A 150 -2.86 6.40 11.37
C LEU A 150 -2.88 6.62 9.85
N ASP A 151 -4.00 7.11 9.30
CA ASP A 151 -4.13 7.45 7.87
C ASP A 151 -3.09 8.50 7.46
N LYS A 152 -2.89 9.53 8.30
CA LYS A 152 -1.87 10.56 8.05
C LYS A 152 -0.46 9.97 8.00
N ILE A 153 -0.11 9.10 8.95
CA ILE A 153 1.20 8.44 8.96
C ILE A 153 1.37 7.56 7.73
N LEU A 154 0.39 6.70 7.45
CA LEU A 154 0.43 5.80 6.30
C LEU A 154 0.56 6.57 4.99
N LYS A 155 -0.16 7.68 4.83
CA LYS A 155 -0.06 8.54 3.64
C LYS A 155 1.35 9.14 3.50
N THR A 156 1.93 9.66 4.58
CA THR A 156 3.31 10.16 4.56
C THR A 156 4.32 9.08 4.17
N GLN A 157 4.23 7.91 4.79
CA GLN A 157 5.13 6.79 4.49
C GLN A 157 4.96 6.31 3.04
N ALA A 158 3.72 6.20 2.55
CA ALA A 158 3.45 5.77 1.18
C ALA A 158 3.93 6.79 0.15
N SER A 159 3.89 8.10 0.43
CA SER A 159 4.49 9.14 -0.42
C SER A 159 6.00 8.95 -0.58
N ILE A 160 6.71 8.65 0.52
CA ILE A 160 8.16 8.38 0.49
C ILE A 160 8.46 7.10 -0.30
N ILE A 161 7.73 6.02 -0.01
CA ILE A 161 7.92 4.74 -0.72
C ILE A 161 7.61 4.90 -2.21
N SER A 162 6.59 5.68 -2.57
CA SER A 162 6.25 5.98 -3.97
C SER A 162 7.41 6.68 -4.69
N ASN A 163 8.07 7.65 -4.05
CA ASN A 163 9.24 8.31 -4.62
C ASN A 163 10.42 7.35 -4.85
N VAL A 164 10.65 6.43 -3.90
CA VAL A 164 11.65 5.37 -4.09
C VAL A 164 11.31 4.53 -5.32
N ILE A 165 10.06 4.08 -5.44
CA ILE A 165 9.62 3.26 -6.58
C ILE A 165 9.71 4.02 -7.89
N LEU A 166 9.32 5.30 -7.92
CA LEU A 166 9.43 6.16 -9.10
C LEU A 166 10.88 6.31 -9.56
N GLY A 167 11.84 6.39 -8.62
CA GLY A 167 13.26 6.48 -8.93
C GLY A 167 13.80 5.21 -9.59
N GLU A 168 13.31 4.05 -9.15
CA GLU A 168 13.69 2.73 -9.69
C GLU A 168 12.85 2.29 -10.89
N PHE A 169 11.78 3.01 -11.21
CA PHE A 169 10.72 2.56 -12.12
C PHE A 169 11.28 2.11 -13.46
N LYS A 170 12.18 2.88 -14.08
CA LYS A 170 12.74 2.54 -15.40
C LYS A 170 13.35 1.15 -15.44
N MET A 171 14.14 0.78 -14.43
CA MET A 171 14.85 -0.49 -14.39
C MET A 171 13.91 -1.62 -13.95
N ALA A 172 13.14 -1.39 -12.88
CA ALA A 172 12.19 -2.39 -12.37
C ALA A 172 11.11 -2.72 -13.40
N TYR A 173 10.48 -1.70 -14.00
CA TYR A 173 9.40 -1.88 -14.97
C TYR A 173 9.88 -2.55 -16.27
N LYS A 174 11.08 -2.18 -16.75
CA LYS A 174 11.69 -2.86 -17.89
C LYS A 174 11.94 -4.34 -17.57
N PHE A 175 12.52 -4.65 -16.40
CA PHE A 175 12.74 -6.03 -15.98
C PHE A 175 11.45 -6.84 -15.91
N LEU A 176 10.40 -6.26 -15.31
CA LEU A 176 9.08 -6.87 -15.22
C LEU A 176 8.51 -7.16 -16.61
N LEU A 177 8.49 -6.18 -17.53
CA LEU A 177 8.03 -6.38 -18.91
C LEU A 177 8.73 -7.54 -19.63
N TYR A 178 10.06 -7.64 -19.51
CA TYR A 178 10.81 -8.75 -20.10
C TYR A 178 10.48 -10.09 -19.44
N SER A 179 10.33 -10.11 -18.12
CA SER A 179 9.97 -11.31 -17.37
C SER A 179 8.59 -11.82 -17.79
N VAL A 180 7.64 -10.91 -18.00
CA VAL A 180 6.31 -11.20 -18.54
C VAL A 180 6.39 -11.82 -19.93
N PHE A 181 7.12 -11.18 -20.84
CA PHE A 181 7.30 -11.68 -22.21
C PHE A 181 7.89 -13.09 -22.21
N LEU A 182 8.96 -13.31 -21.42
CA LEU A 182 9.61 -14.60 -21.30
C LEU A 182 8.65 -15.66 -20.74
N ALA A 183 8.00 -15.37 -19.62
CA ALA A 183 7.08 -16.30 -18.97
C ALA A 183 5.95 -16.72 -19.90
N LYS A 184 5.36 -15.77 -20.64
CA LYS A 184 4.35 -16.06 -21.67
C LYS A 184 4.90 -16.92 -22.81
N SER A 185 6.05 -16.57 -23.36
CA SER A 185 6.65 -17.33 -24.47
C SER A 185 6.96 -18.80 -24.11
N ARG A 186 7.20 -19.06 -22.82
CA ARG A 186 7.50 -20.39 -22.27
C ARG A 186 6.30 -21.09 -21.63
N GLY A 187 5.15 -20.43 -21.51
CA GLY A 187 3.98 -20.95 -20.79
C GLY A 187 4.19 -21.13 -19.27
N ASP A 188 5.11 -20.37 -18.68
CA ASP A 188 5.52 -20.48 -17.27
C ASP A 188 4.55 -19.76 -16.33
N GLN A 189 3.52 -20.49 -15.90
CA GLN A 189 2.48 -19.97 -15.00
C GLN A 189 3.01 -19.62 -13.60
N LEU A 190 4.04 -20.33 -13.12
CA LEU A 190 4.61 -20.08 -11.81
C LEU A 190 5.30 -18.71 -11.79
N LEU A 191 6.09 -18.43 -12.84
CA LEU A 191 6.74 -17.13 -12.98
C LEU A 191 5.73 -15.99 -13.15
N LEU A 192 4.66 -16.19 -13.93
CA LEU A 192 3.58 -15.21 -14.04
C LEU A 192 2.95 -14.88 -12.68
N ALA A 193 2.66 -15.90 -11.87
CA ALA A 193 2.11 -15.70 -10.52
C ALA A 193 3.08 -14.94 -9.59
N GLU A 194 4.38 -15.20 -9.70
CA GLU A 194 5.40 -14.48 -8.92
C GLU A 194 5.51 -13.01 -9.33
N ILE A 195 5.47 -12.71 -10.63
CA ILE A 195 5.44 -11.33 -11.16
C ILE A 195 4.20 -10.59 -10.65
N ILE A 196 3.01 -11.21 -10.73
CA ILE A 196 1.75 -10.64 -10.18
C ILE A 196 1.91 -10.33 -8.69
N SER A 197 2.47 -11.27 -7.92
CA SER A 197 2.71 -11.09 -6.48
C SER A 197 3.61 -9.89 -6.17
N VAL A 198 4.66 -9.67 -6.97
CA VAL A 198 5.54 -8.51 -6.81
C VAL A 198 4.81 -7.22 -7.16
N CYS A 199 4.07 -7.16 -8.28
CA CYS A 199 3.27 -6.00 -8.65
C CYS A 199 2.23 -5.64 -7.57
N ASP A 200 1.52 -6.64 -7.03
CA ASP A 200 0.52 -6.44 -5.98
C ASP A 200 1.17 -5.92 -4.68
N LYS A 201 2.36 -6.45 -4.30
CA LYS A 201 3.11 -5.95 -3.13
C LYS A 201 3.53 -4.49 -3.29
N ILE A 202 4.06 -4.11 -4.47
CA ILE A 202 4.47 -2.72 -4.74
C ILE A 202 3.26 -1.80 -4.72
N ALA A 203 2.15 -2.19 -5.36
CA ALA A 203 0.92 -1.40 -5.38
C ALA A 203 0.34 -1.20 -3.96
N ALA A 204 0.36 -2.22 -3.12
CA ALA A 204 -0.10 -2.14 -1.73
C ALA A 204 0.73 -1.15 -0.87
N MET A 205 2.02 -0.98 -1.17
CA MET A 205 2.86 0.03 -0.49
C MET A 205 2.46 1.47 -0.85
N ILE A 206 1.90 1.68 -2.04
CA ILE A 206 1.52 3.00 -2.58
C ILE A 206 0.05 3.33 -2.27
N GLU A 207 -0.81 2.33 -2.15
CA GLU A 207 -2.27 2.48 -1.98
C GLU A 207 -2.70 3.55 -0.96
N PRO A 208 -2.06 3.68 0.22
CA PRO A 208 -2.46 4.70 1.19
C PRO A 208 -2.39 6.16 0.69
N VAL A 209 -1.62 6.47 -0.36
CA VAL A 209 -1.60 7.80 -0.99
C VAL A 209 -2.98 8.20 -1.51
N PHE A 210 -3.78 7.24 -1.97
CA PHE A 210 -5.08 7.48 -2.61
C PHE A 210 -6.26 7.59 -1.63
N SER A 211 -5.99 7.47 -0.32
CA SER A 211 -7.02 7.48 0.72
C SER A 211 -7.79 8.80 0.82
N SER A 212 -7.21 9.91 0.34
CA SER A 212 -7.91 11.19 0.20
C SER A 212 -8.53 11.32 -1.19
N GLN A 213 -9.84 11.53 -1.27
CA GLN A 213 -10.58 11.73 -2.53
C GLN A 213 -10.14 12.94 -3.37
N SER A 214 -9.16 13.73 -2.93
CA SER A 214 -8.61 14.85 -3.72
C SER A 214 -7.35 14.39 -4.43
N LEU A 215 -7.35 14.39 -5.76
CA LEU A 215 -6.14 14.21 -6.57
C LEU A 215 -5.32 15.51 -6.55
N GLN A 216 -4.37 15.61 -5.63
CA GLN A 216 -3.38 16.68 -5.73
C GLN A 216 -2.44 16.40 -6.91
N THR A 217 -1.96 17.44 -7.59
CA THR A 217 -1.09 17.27 -8.78
C THR A 217 0.14 16.40 -8.51
N GLY A 218 0.70 16.46 -7.29
CA GLY A 218 1.82 15.61 -6.87
C GLY A 218 1.45 14.14 -6.60
N GLU A 219 0.17 13.82 -6.40
CA GLU A 219 -0.32 12.45 -6.15
C GLU A 219 -0.71 11.75 -7.47
N LEU A 220 -0.96 12.52 -8.53
CA LEU A 220 -1.34 12.00 -9.84
C LEU A 220 -0.32 11.00 -10.37
N VAL A 221 0.98 11.26 -10.18
CA VAL A 221 2.04 10.34 -10.61
C VAL A 221 1.95 8.96 -9.92
N CYS A 222 1.50 8.92 -8.66
CA CYS A 222 1.30 7.66 -7.95
C CYS A 222 0.13 6.87 -8.55
N HIS A 223 -0.93 7.56 -9.00
CA HIS A 223 -2.04 6.92 -9.71
C HIS A 223 -1.58 6.31 -11.03
N TYR A 224 -0.76 7.02 -11.81
CA TYR A 224 -0.19 6.49 -13.05
C TYR A 224 0.73 5.30 -12.76
N LEU A 225 1.56 5.37 -11.73
CA LEU A 225 2.41 4.24 -11.33
C LEU A 225 1.60 2.98 -11.01
N VAL A 226 0.52 3.12 -10.23
CA VAL A 226 -0.36 1.97 -9.92
C VAL A 226 -1.15 1.51 -11.14
N TYR A 227 -1.55 2.43 -12.03
CA TYR A 227 -2.14 2.08 -13.32
C TYR A 227 -1.18 1.21 -14.14
N GLU A 228 0.08 1.61 -14.29
CA GLU A 228 1.09 0.86 -15.04
C GLU A 228 1.35 -0.55 -14.47
N LEU A 229 1.34 -0.69 -13.14
CA LEU A 229 1.47 -1.99 -12.47
C LEU A 229 0.23 -2.87 -12.68
N ARG A 230 -0.96 -2.27 -12.73
CA ARG A 230 -2.23 -2.98 -12.97
C ARG A 230 -2.38 -3.38 -14.43
N GLU A 231 -2.06 -2.49 -15.36
CA GLU A 231 -2.06 -2.76 -16.80
C GLU A 231 -1.11 -3.91 -17.11
N LEU A 232 0.10 -3.88 -16.54
CA LEU A 232 1.05 -4.99 -16.66
C LEU A 232 0.45 -6.31 -16.19
N LYS A 233 -0.37 -6.31 -15.14
CA LYS A 233 -1.05 -7.49 -14.60
C LYS A 233 -2.23 -7.94 -15.44
N ASP A 234 -3.02 -7.01 -15.98
CA ASP A 234 -4.13 -7.32 -16.89
C ASP A 234 -3.59 -7.96 -18.18
N ASP A 235 -2.42 -7.51 -18.63
CA ASP A 235 -1.64 -8.13 -19.69
C ASP A 235 -1.15 -9.54 -19.31
N LEU A 236 -1.15 -9.99 -18.05
CA LEU A 236 -0.74 -11.36 -17.67
C LEU A 236 -1.88 -12.36 -17.70
N ILE A 237 -3.10 -11.88 -17.48
CA ILE A 237 -4.30 -12.71 -17.36
C ILE A 237 -4.89 -13.02 -18.74
N ASN A 238 -4.68 -12.13 -19.71
CA ASN A 238 -5.17 -12.23 -21.09
C ASN A 238 -4.08 -12.68 -22.07
#